data_AF-A0A2J8AE66-F1
#
_entry.id   AF-A0A2J8AE66-F1
#
_cell.length_a   1.000
_cell.length_b   1.000
_cell.length_c   1.000
_cell.angle_alpha   90.00
_cell.angle_beta   90.00
_cell.angle_gamma   90.00
#
_symmetry.space_group_name_H-M   'P 1'
#
loop_
_entity.id
_entity.type
_entity.pdbx_description
1 polymer ?
#
loop_
_entity_poly.entity_id
_entity_poly.type
_entity_poly.pdbx_seq_one_letter_code
_entity_poly.pdbx_strand_id
1 'polypeptide(L)'
;VWREYLPHAEIWFAEFDAACVDKYRPELAQLNERVVTGDQADIPTLQRWVNETGGNFDVIVDDGGHSNMMYNSFYTLFYQALRPGGLYIIEDIHASRTGQYVDGDMQHQTVYGKAFEVHAGAHRTHKLLEIGLGCDMWYGPGHSAKVWREYLPHAEIWFAEYNAACVDKYRAELAELNEKVVTGDQADIPTLQRWVNETGGNFDVIVDDGGHSNMMYNSFYTLFYQALRPGGLYVIEDMQASRTGKYVDGDKEHQ
;
A
#
# COMPACT_ATOMS: atom_id res chain seq x y z
N VAL A 1 2.29 13.42 17.65
CA VAL A 1 2.96 13.28 16.33
C VAL A 1 2.11 13.85 15.20
N TRP A 2 1.02 13.23 14.75
CA TRP A 2 0.24 13.72 13.58
C TRP A 2 -0.18 15.19 13.66
N ARG A 3 -0.69 15.65 14.80
CA ARG A 3 -1.06 17.06 15.01
C ARG A 3 0.10 18.05 14.80
N GLU A 4 1.35 17.64 15.07
CA GLU A 4 2.52 18.50 14.87
C GLU A 4 2.83 18.69 13.39
N TYR A 5 2.73 17.61 12.60
CA TYR A 5 2.92 17.65 11.16
C TYR A 5 1.72 18.25 10.40
N LEU A 6 0.51 18.09 10.95
CA LEU A 6 -0.76 18.50 10.34
C LEU A 6 -1.55 19.41 11.30
N PRO A 7 -1.05 20.62 11.61
CA PRO A 7 -1.64 21.49 12.64
C PRO A 7 -3.06 21.97 12.32
N HIS A 8 -3.43 21.94 11.03
CA HIS A 8 -4.74 22.40 10.56
C HIS A 8 -5.64 21.26 10.07
N ALA A 9 -5.17 20.01 10.10
CA ALA A 9 -5.97 18.90 9.61
C ALA A 9 -7.12 18.56 10.57
N GLU A 10 -8.24 18.15 9.99
CA GLU A 10 -9.21 17.35 10.72
C GLU A 10 -8.67 15.92 10.83
N ILE A 11 -8.51 15.42 12.05
CA ILE A 11 -7.89 14.10 12.30
C ILE A 11 -8.92 13.22 13.01
N TRP A 12 -9.16 12.06 12.41
CA TRP A 12 -9.98 10.99 12.95
C TRP A 12 -9.14 9.74 13.13
N PHE A 13 -9.27 9.11 14.29
CA PHE A 13 -8.79 7.77 14.56
C PHE A 13 -9.96 6.78 14.51
N ALA A 14 -9.68 5.55 14.10
CA ALA A 14 -10.60 4.43 14.21
C ALA A 14 -9.93 3.36 15.07
N GLU A 15 -10.61 2.91 16.12
CA GLU A 15 -10.03 1.97 17.09
C GLU A 15 -11.07 0.90 17.45
N PHE A 16 -10.65 -0.37 17.46
CA PHE A 16 -11.55 -1.49 17.72
C PHE A 16 -11.85 -1.64 19.21
N ASP A 17 -10.87 -1.37 20.09
CA ASP A 17 -11.02 -1.50 21.54
C ASP A 17 -11.72 -0.28 22.15
N ALA A 18 -13.00 -0.45 22.50
CA ALA A 18 -13.79 0.59 23.16
C ALA A 18 -13.18 1.08 24.48
N ALA A 19 -12.52 0.21 25.25
CA ALA A 19 -11.87 0.61 26.49
C ALA A 19 -10.63 1.47 26.24
N CYS A 20 -9.88 1.19 25.18
CA CYS A 20 -8.78 2.04 24.70
C CYS A 20 -9.32 3.43 24.33
N VAL A 21 -10.40 3.48 23.54
CA VAL A 21 -11.04 4.74 23.15
C VAL A 21 -11.50 5.54 24.35
N ASP A 22 -12.23 4.93 25.29
CA ASP A 22 -12.76 5.63 26.47
C ASP A 22 -11.63 6.18 27.35
N LYS A 23 -10.52 5.45 27.45
CA LYS A 23 -9.34 5.89 28.19
C LYS A 23 -8.69 7.13 27.59
N TYR A 24 -8.50 7.18 26.27
CA TYR A 24 -7.72 8.24 25.61
C TYR A 24 -8.55 9.37 24.98
N ARG A 25 -9.88 9.24 24.91
CA ARG A 25 -10.78 10.28 24.38
C ARG A 25 -10.55 11.67 24.99
N PRO A 26 -10.29 11.85 26.31
CA PRO A 26 -10.01 13.17 26.87
C PRO A 26 -8.73 13.81 26.32
N GLU A 27 -7.69 13.01 26.03
CA GLU A 27 -6.41 13.49 25.49
C GLU A 27 -6.57 13.90 24.02
N LEU A 28 -7.25 13.07 23.22
CA LEU A 28 -7.58 13.39 21.83
C LEU A 28 -8.40 14.69 21.72
N ALA A 29 -9.36 14.89 22.63
CA ALA A 29 -10.18 16.10 22.65
C ALA A 29 -9.35 17.38 22.91
N GLN A 30 -8.28 17.30 23.71
CA GLN A 30 -7.36 18.44 23.93
C GLN A 30 -6.60 18.82 22.67
N LEU A 31 -6.37 17.85 21.77
CA LEU A 31 -5.72 18.03 20.48
C LEU A 31 -6.70 18.34 19.34
N ASN A 32 -7.99 18.46 19.64
CA ASN A 32 -9.08 18.56 18.67
C ASN A 32 -9.04 17.40 17.65
N GLU A 33 -8.72 16.20 18.14
CA GLU A 33 -8.73 14.96 17.39
C GLU A 33 -9.97 14.15 17.79
N ARG A 34 -10.47 13.33 16.86
CA ARG A 34 -11.72 12.60 17.02
C ARG A 34 -11.46 11.11 16.87
N VAL A 35 -12.33 10.30 17.44
CA VAL A 35 -12.19 8.84 17.39
C VAL A 35 -13.55 8.17 17.25
N VAL A 36 -13.63 7.25 16.29
CA VAL A 36 -14.74 6.30 16.12
C VAL A 36 -14.31 4.92 16.62
N THR A 37 -15.28 4.12 17.06
CA THR A 37 -15.03 2.80 17.63
C THR A 37 -15.69 1.70 16.81
N GLY A 38 -15.03 0.55 16.69
CA GLY A 38 -15.61 -0.68 16.15
C GLY A 38 -14.64 -1.54 15.33
N ASP A 39 -15.12 -2.69 14.88
CA ASP A 39 -14.32 -3.64 14.11
C ASP A 39 -14.30 -3.27 12.62
N GLN A 40 -13.12 -3.07 12.05
CA GLN A 40 -12.95 -2.80 10.63
C GLN A 40 -13.34 -3.98 9.73
N ALA A 41 -13.45 -5.20 10.27
CA ALA A 41 -13.96 -6.34 9.54
C ALA A 41 -15.49 -6.25 9.31
N ASP A 42 -16.20 -5.42 10.08
CA ASP A 42 -17.66 -5.28 10.01
C ASP A 42 -18.08 -4.13 9.07
N ILE A 43 -18.65 -4.48 7.91
CA ILE A 43 -19.10 -3.50 6.90
C ILE A 43 -20.11 -2.49 7.46
N PRO A 44 -21.15 -2.87 8.22
CA PRO A 44 -22.03 -1.91 8.89
C PRO A 44 -21.29 -0.90 9.79
N THR A 45 -20.27 -1.34 10.52
CA THR A 45 -19.40 -0.46 11.32
C THR A 45 -18.65 0.52 10.44
N LEU A 46 -18.03 0.07 9.35
CA LEU A 46 -17.35 0.95 8.41
C LEU A 46 -18.30 1.99 7.80
N GLN A 47 -19.49 1.57 7.38
CA GLN A 47 -20.53 2.48 6.87
C GLN A 47 -20.98 3.50 7.93
N ARG A 48 -21.08 3.07 9.20
CA ARG A 48 -21.34 3.97 10.32
C ARG A 48 -20.23 5.01 10.44
N TRP A 49 -18.96 4.60 10.36
CA TRP A 49 -17.83 5.54 10.38
C TRP A 49 -17.92 6.56 9.24
N VAL A 50 -18.21 6.14 8.01
CA VAL A 50 -18.39 7.07 6.88
C VAL A 50 -19.48 8.11 7.19
N ASN A 51 -20.62 7.68 7.75
CA ASN A 51 -21.71 8.59 8.09
C ASN A 51 -21.38 9.52 9.26
N GLU A 52 -20.71 9.03 10.30
CA GLU A 52 -20.35 9.81 11.50
C GLU A 52 -19.26 10.85 11.21
N THR A 53 -18.29 10.47 10.37
CA THR A 53 -17.17 11.35 9.98
C THR A 53 -17.55 12.30 8.84
N GLY A 54 -18.56 11.95 8.06
CA GLY A 54 -18.91 12.63 6.81
C GLY A 54 -18.06 12.20 5.60
N GLY A 55 -17.11 11.27 5.79
CA GLY A 55 -16.19 10.82 4.74
C GLY A 55 -15.39 11.97 4.12
N ASN A 56 -15.21 11.91 2.79
CA ASN A 56 -14.48 12.90 2.00
C ASN A 56 -13.06 13.22 2.52
N PHE A 57 -12.36 12.20 3.03
CA PHE A 57 -10.99 12.31 3.53
C PHE A 57 -10.00 12.62 2.40
N ASP A 58 -9.01 13.45 2.71
CA ASP A 58 -7.87 13.72 1.83
C ASP A 58 -6.88 12.55 1.82
N VAL A 59 -6.67 11.96 2.99
CA VAL A 59 -5.74 10.86 3.26
C VAL A 59 -6.41 9.87 4.20
N ILE A 60 -6.30 8.58 3.91
CA ILE A 60 -6.66 7.48 4.81
C ILE A 60 -5.41 6.63 5.00
N VAL A 61 -5.07 6.34 6.27
CA VAL A 61 -4.03 5.39 6.65
C VAL A 61 -4.71 4.20 7.31
N ASP A 62 -4.64 3.03 6.69
CA ASP A 62 -5.26 1.78 7.14
C ASP A 62 -4.16 0.85 7.66
N ASP A 63 -3.74 1.11 8.90
CA ASP A 63 -2.86 0.26 9.73
C ASP A 63 -3.68 -0.72 10.57
N GLY A 64 -4.65 -1.34 9.90
CA GLY A 64 -5.71 -2.08 10.54
C GLY A 64 -5.29 -3.41 11.17
N GLY A 65 -6.25 -4.30 11.39
CA GLY A 65 -6.05 -5.58 12.08
C GLY A 65 -5.15 -6.61 11.37
N HIS A 66 -4.35 -6.21 10.37
CA HIS A 66 -3.37 -7.03 9.61
C HIS A 66 -3.91 -8.42 9.27
N SER A 67 -5.14 -8.45 8.75
CA SER A 67 -5.87 -9.66 8.40
C SER A 67 -6.57 -9.49 7.06
N ASN A 68 -7.05 -10.60 6.47
CA ASN A 68 -7.79 -10.57 5.20
C ASN A 68 -9.04 -9.67 5.21
N MET A 69 -9.54 -9.33 6.39
CA MET A 69 -10.69 -8.46 6.56
C MET A 69 -10.37 -6.99 6.27
N MET A 70 -9.09 -6.61 6.11
CA MET A 70 -8.68 -5.30 5.60
C MET A 70 -9.22 -5.01 4.20
N TYR A 71 -9.61 -6.04 3.44
CA TYR A 71 -10.37 -5.85 2.21
C TYR A 71 -11.68 -5.05 2.46
N ASN A 72 -12.37 -5.27 3.57
CA ASN A 72 -13.63 -4.59 3.87
C ASN A 72 -13.40 -3.09 4.15
N SER A 73 -12.36 -2.76 4.92
CA SER A 73 -11.97 -1.37 5.20
C SER A 73 -11.53 -0.68 3.92
N PHE A 74 -10.61 -1.28 3.16
CA PHE A 74 -10.19 -0.76 1.86
C PHE A 74 -11.40 -0.49 0.96
N TYR A 75 -12.23 -1.50 0.69
CA TYR A 75 -13.35 -1.34 -0.23
C TYR A 75 -14.35 -0.28 0.26
N THR A 76 -14.71 -0.29 1.54
CA THR A 76 -15.73 0.65 2.04
C THR A 76 -15.18 2.06 2.10
N LEU A 77 -14.00 2.25 2.69
CA LEU A 77 -13.43 3.57 2.94
C LEU A 77 -12.85 4.19 1.66
N PHE A 78 -12.19 3.43 0.80
CA PHE A 78 -11.69 3.94 -0.47
C PHE A 78 -12.83 4.49 -1.35
N TYR A 79 -13.95 3.77 -1.45
CA TYR A 79 -15.04 4.18 -2.35
C TYR A 79 -16.03 5.18 -1.72
N GLN A 80 -16.24 5.12 -0.41
CA GLN A 80 -17.29 5.91 0.25
C GLN A 80 -16.75 7.03 1.13
N ALA A 81 -15.48 6.94 1.56
CA ALA A 81 -14.89 7.88 2.50
C ALA A 81 -13.71 8.66 1.91
N LEU A 82 -12.97 8.14 0.92
CA LEU A 82 -11.87 8.85 0.28
C LEU A 82 -12.39 9.78 -0.82
N ARG A 83 -11.94 11.04 -0.83
CA ARG A 83 -12.30 11.96 -1.91
C ARG A 83 -11.62 11.55 -3.23
N PRO A 84 -12.16 11.92 -4.40
CA PRO A 84 -11.46 11.73 -5.67
C PRO A 84 -10.06 12.36 -5.66
N GLY A 85 -9.03 11.55 -5.96
CA GLY A 85 -7.63 11.97 -5.92
C GLY A 85 -7.01 12.03 -4.51
N GLY A 86 -7.72 11.56 -3.48
CA GLY A 86 -7.16 11.33 -2.15
C GLY A 86 -6.16 10.16 -2.14
N LEU A 87 -5.35 10.08 -1.08
CA LEU A 87 -4.36 9.03 -0.87
C LEU A 87 -4.89 7.99 0.11
N TYR A 88 -4.83 6.71 -0.28
CA TYR A 88 -5.09 5.59 0.62
C TYR A 88 -3.80 4.84 0.84
N ILE A 89 -3.35 4.76 2.09
CA ILE A 89 -2.17 4.01 2.49
C ILE A 89 -2.68 2.78 3.24
N ILE A 90 -2.32 1.59 2.78
CA ILE A 90 -2.54 0.34 3.51
C ILE A 90 -1.21 0.04 4.19
N GLU A 91 -1.18 -0.14 5.50
CA GLU A 91 0.00 -0.64 6.20
C GLU A 91 -0.18 -2.15 6.41
N ASP A 92 0.84 -2.91 5.99
CA ASP A 92 1.00 -4.34 6.24
C ASP A 92 -0.22 -5.21 5.87
N ILE A 93 -0.26 -5.72 4.63
CA ILE A 93 -1.22 -6.80 4.30
C ILE A 93 -0.71 -8.19 4.73
N HIS A 94 0.52 -8.27 5.22
CA HIS A 94 1.14 -9.49 5.72
C HIS A 94 0.54 -9.89 7.08
N ALA A 95 -0.48 -10.73 7.09
CA ALA A 95 -0.89 -11.40 8.32
C ALA A 95 0.24 -12.35 8.77
N SER A 96 0.82 -12.06 9.94
CA SER A 96 1.93 -12.82 10.51
C SER A 96 1.76 -14.35 10.39
N ARG A 97 2.76 -15.04 9.83
CA ARG A 97 2.87 -16.52 9.82
C ARG A 97 3.09 -17.12 11.22
N THR A 98 2.84 -16.37 12.30
CA THR A 98 3.04 -16.81 13.67
C THR A 98 1.75 -17.42 14.23
N GLY A 99 1.52 -18.69 13.87
CA GLY A 99 0.93 -19.72 14.72
C GLY A 99 -0.51 -19.59 15.24
N GLN A 100 -1.20 -18.46 15.07
CA GLN A 100 -2.61 -18.32 15.53
C GLN A 100 -3.63 -18.17 14.41
N TYR A 101 -3.22 -17.83 13.19
CA TYR A 101 -4.10 -17.81 12.01
C TYR A 101 -3.39 -18.48 10.84
N VAL A 102 -3.67 -19.77 10.66
CA VAL A 102 -3.23 -20.53 9.49
C VAL A 102 -4.37 -20.49 8.47
N ASP A 103 -4.51 -19.37 7.77
CA ASP A 103 -5.27 -19.35 6.52
C ASP A 103 -4.24 -19.21 5.40
N GLY A 104 -4.22 -20.15 4.45
CA GLY A 104 -3.07 -20.40 3.55
C GLY A 104 -2.70 -19.26 2.59
N ASP A 105 -1.66 -19.50 1.78
CA ASP A 105 -0.97 -18.64 0.79
C ASP A 105 -1.82 -17.75 -0.18
N MET A 106 -3.15 -17.68 -0.04
CA MET A 106 -4.11 -16.89 -0.86
C MET A 106 -4.45 -15.49 -0.29
N GLN A 107 -3.77 -15.05 0.77
CA GLN A 107 -4.18 -13.87 1.58
C GLN A 107 -3.91 -12.51 0.93
N HIS A 108 -2.66 -12.22 0.55
CA HIS A 108 -2.28 -10.95 -0.13
C HIS A 108 -3.04 -10.72 -1.43
N GLN A 109 -3.28 -11.84 -2.13
CA GLN A 109 -3.90 -11.87 -3.45
C GLN A 109 -5.38 -11.45 -3.41
N THR A 110 -6.05 -11.62 -2.26
CA THR A 110 -7.48 -11.32 -2.13
C THR A 110 -7.74 -9.83 -1.93
N VAL A 111 -6.94 -9.15 -1.10
CA VAL A 111 -7.06 -7.70 -0.87
C VAL A 111 -6.74 -6.97 -2.17
N TYR A 112 -5.59 -7.27 -2.76
CA TYR A 112 -5.16 -6.65 -4.00
C TYR A 112 -6.01 -7.06 -5.21
N GLY A 113 -6.26 -8.34 -5.42
CA GLY A 113 -7.05 -8.83 -6.55
C GLY A 113 -8.42 -8.14 -6.62
N LYS A 114 -9.11 -8.02 -5.48
CA LYS A 114 -10.41 -7.32 -5.43
C LYS A 114 -10.28 -5.80 -5.46
N ALA A 115 -9.28 -5.22 -4.80
CA ALA A 115 -9.00 -3.78 -4.88
C ALA A 115 -8.81 -3.36 -6.34
N PHE A 116 -8.04 -4.17 -7.10
CA PHE A 116 -7.72 -3.92 -8.50
C PHE A 116 -8.86 -4.29 -9.44
N GLU A 117 -9.58 -5.39 -9.25
CA GLU A 117 -10.78 -5.67 -10.06
C GLU A 117 -11.78 -4.50 -10.06
N VAL A 118 -12.01 -3.89 -8.89
CA VAL A 118 -13.01 -2.84 -8.70
C VAL A 118 -12.47 -1.47 -9.15
N HIS A 119 -11.23 -1.13 -8.77
CA HIS A 119 -10.64 0.17 -9.10
C HIS A 119 -10.35 0.29 -10.59
N ALA A 120 -9.90 -0.83 -11.15
CA ALA A 120 -9.39 -0.86 -12.49
C ALA A 120 -10.58 -1.02 -13.48
N GLY A 121 -11.73 -1.56 -13.05
CA GLY A 121 -12.97 -1.60 -13.84
C GLY A 121 -12.84 -2.65 -14.95
N ALA A 122 -13.76 -3.60 -15.00
CA ALA A 122 -13.68 -4.84 -15.78
C ALA A 122 -13.49 -4.72 -17.32
N HIS A 123 -13.33 -3.52 -17.88
CA HIS A 123 -13.35 -3.25 -19.32
C HIS A 123 -12.16 -2.45 -19.88
N ARG A 124 -11.11 -2.16 -19.09
CA ARG A 124 -9.87 -1.57 -19.63
C ARG A 124 -8.65 -2.45 -19.37
N THR A 125 -7.64 -2.32 -20.23
CA THR A 125 -6.31 -2.87 -19.97
C THR A 125 -5.63 -2.03 -18.89
N HIS A 126 -5.24 -2.66 -17.79
CA HIS A 126 -4.61 -1.99 -16.65
C HIS A 126 -3.10 -1.89 -16.82
N LYS A 127 -2.50 -0.85 -16.23
CA LYS A 127 -1.04 -0.70 -16.15
C LYS A 127 -0.61 -0.65 -14.69
N LEU A 128 0.15 -1.66 -14.26
CA LEU A 128 0.60 -1.83 -12.88
C LEU A 128 2.13 -1.74 -12.82
N LEU A 129 2.64 -1.08 -11.79
CA LEU A 129 4.05 -1.14 -11.38
C LEU A 129 4.14 -1.75 -9.98
N GLU A 130 4.99 -2.75 -9.79
CA GLU A 130 5.45 -3.19 -8.48
C GLU A 130 6.95 -2.87 -8.34
N ILE A 131 7.33 -2.27 -7.22
CA ILE A 131 8.73 -2.05 -6.83
C ILE A 131 9.09 -3.18 -5.87
N GLY A 132 10.14 -3.94 -6.20
CA GLY A 132 10.50 -5.19 -5.54
C GLY A 132 10.10 -6.39 -6.40
N LEU A 133 11.07 -7.15 -6.91
CA LEU A 133 10.81 -8.43 -7.58
C LEU A 133 11.01 -9.62 -6.61
N GLY A 134 11.52 -9.36 -5.40
CA GLY A 134 11.85 -10.37 -4.40
C GLY A 134 13.17 -11.08 -4.67
N CYS A 135 14.15 -10.38 -5.25
CA CYS A 135 15.45 -10.95 -5.62
C CYS A 135 16.33 -11.39 -4.43
N ASP A 136 16.03 -10.92 -3.23
CA ASP A 136 16.67 -11.30 -1.97
C ASP A 136 15.89 -12.37 -1.19
N MET A 137 14.75 -12.83 -1.71
CA MET A 137 13.97 -13.90 -1.08
C MET A 137 14.64 -15.25 -1.21
N TRP A 138 14.63 -16.02 -0.12
CA TRP A 138 15.26 -17.35 -0.07
C TRP A 138 14.66 -18.37 -1.04
N TYR A 139 13.39 -18.18 -1.44
CA TYR A 139 12.68 -19.00 -2.41
C TYR A 139 12.76 -18.46 -3.86
N GLY A 140 13.46 -17.35 -4.08
CA GLY A 140 13.64 -16.70 -5.38
C GLY A 140 12.57 -15.65 -5.73
N PRO A 141 12.85 -14.84 -6.77
CA PRO A 141 11.98 -13.74 -7.19
C PRO A 141 10.69 -14.18 -7.90
N GLY A 142 9.79 -13.21 -8.11
CA GLY A 142 8.68 -13.34 -9.07
C GLY A 142 7.50 -14.17 -8.56
N HIS A 143 7.27 -14.21 -7.24
CA HIS A 143 6.04 -14.80 -6.71
C HIS A 143 4.83 -13.88 -6.97
N SER A 144 4.94 -12.58 -6.69
CA SER A 144 3.89 -11.59 -6.98
C SER A 144 3.59 -11.45 -8.47
N ALA A 145 4.61 -11.54 -9.33
CA ALA A 145 4.49 -11.64 -10.78
C ALA A 145 3.42 -12.65 -11.25
N LYS A 146 3.56 -13.90 -10.80
CA LYS A 146 2.62 -14.99 -11.15
C LYS A 146 1.19 -14.66 -10.68
N VAL A 147 1.06 -14.08 -9.50
CA VAL A 147 -0.22 -13.63 -8.94
C VAL A 147 -0.82 -12.54 -9.83
N TRP A 148 -0.08 -11.47 -10.14
CA TRP A 148 -0.63 -10.41 -10.98
C TRP A 148 -1.05 -10.90 -12.35
N ARG A 149 -0.28 -11.81 -12.96
CA ARG A 149 -0.68 -12.36 -14.25
C ARG A 149 -1.96 -13.20 -14.15
N GLU A 150 -2.18 -13.91 -13.05
CA GLU A 150 -3.41 -14.67 -12.82
C GLU A 150 -4.64 -13.75 -12.62
N TYR A 151 -4.51 -12.70 -11.81
CA TYR A 151 -5.62 -11.78 -11.49
C TYR A 151 -5.87 -10.72 -12.57
N LEU A 152 -4.82 -10.27 -13.26
CA LEU A 152 -4.85 -9.23 -14.26
C LEU A 152 -4.27 -9.75 -15.59
N PRO A 153 -4.91 -10.75 -16.23
CA PRO A 153 -4.36 -11.46 -17.39
C PRO A 153 -4.05 -10.55 -18.59
N HIS A 154 -4.75 -9.42 -18.69
CA HIS A 154 -4.61 -8.44 -19.77
C HIS A 154 -3.89 -7.15 -19.35
N ALA A 155 -3.35 -7.09 -18.14
CA ALA A 155 -2.60 -5.92 -17.69
C ALA A 155 -1.20 -5.87 -18.32
N GLU A 156 -0.76 -4.65 -18.55
CA GLU A 156 0.64 -4.30 -18.71
C GLU A 156 1.28 -4.20 -17.31
N ILE A 157 2.11 -5.18 -16.97
CA ILE A 157 2.73 -5.29 -15.64
C ILE A 157 4.21 -4.95 -15.78
N TRP A 158 4.66 -4.04 -14.92
CA TRP A 158 6.04 -3.65 -14.76
C TRP A 158 6.53 -3.99 -13.36
N PHE A 159 7.77 -4.49 -13.29
CA PHE A 159 8.54 -4.62 -12.07
C PHE A 159 9.69 -3.62 -12.06
N ALA A 160 10.04 -3.10 -10.89
CA ALA A 160 11.26 -2.34 -10.66
C ALA A 160 12.12 -3.07 -9.62
N GLU A 161 13.38 -3.36 -9.94
CA GLU A 161 14.25 -4.17 -9.08
C GLU A 161 15.69 -3.64 -9.08
N TYR A 162 16.28 -3.48 -7.90
CA TYR A 162 17.63 -2.92 -7.76
C TYR A 162 18.72 -3.92 -8.17
N ASN A 163 18.48 -5.22 -7.97
CA ASN A 163 19.44 -6.26 -8.31
C ASN A 163 19.36 -6.65 -9.81
N ALA A 164 20.04 -5.88 -10.65
CA ALA A 164 20.07 -6.11 -12.10
C ALA A 164 20.58 -7.52 -12.49
N ALA A 165 21.56 -8.07 -11.76
CA ALA A 165 22.09 -9.41 -12.04
C ALA A 165 21.05 -10.51 -11.77
N CYS A 166 20.22 -10.33 -10.74
CA CYS A 166 19.07 -11.19 -10.48
C CYS A 166 18.04 -11.07 -11.61
N VAL A 167 17.67 -9.85 -12.01
CA VAL A 167 16.76 -9.64 -13.15
C VAL A 167 17.26 -10.33 -14.42
N ASP A 168 18.55 -10.21 -14.73
CA ASP A 168 19.14 -10.87 -15.89
C ASP A 168 19.05 -12.41 -15.81
N LYS A 169 19.20 -12.96 -14.60
CA LYS A 169 19.06 -14.41 -14.36
C LYS A 169 17.64 -14.90 -14.62
N TYR A 170 16.60 -14.12 -14.28
CA TYR A 170 15.19 -14.53 -14.36
C TYR A 170 14.43 -13.89 -15.54
N ARG A 171 15.15 -13.30 -16.50
CA ARG A 171 14.56 -12.58 -17.62
C ARG A 171 13.68 -13.45 -18.52
N ALA A 172 14.01 -14.74 -18.64
CA ALA A 172 13.23 -15.68 -19.45
C ALA A 172 11.85 -15.94 -18.84
N GLU A 173 11.80 -16.17 -17.52
CA GLU A 173 10.58 -16.41 -16.76
C GLU A 173 9.65 -15.19 -16.79
N LEU A 174 10.18 -13.98 -16.64
CA LEU A 174 9.40 -12.73 -16.78
C LEU A 174 8.84 -12.58 -18.20
N ALA A 175 9.62 -12.95 -19.23
CA ALA A 175 9.16 -12.89 -20.62
C ALA A 175 8.03 -13.90 -20.90
N GLU A 176 8.07 -15.10 -20.30
CA GLU A 176 6.99 -16.08 -20.38
C GLU A 176 5.68 -15.55 -19.77
N LEU A 177 5.77 -14.74 -18.72
CA LEU A 177 4.63 -14.05 -18.09
C LEU A 177 4.23 -12.75 -18.80
N ASN A 178 4.91 -12.35 -19.88
CA ASN A 178 4.73 -11.06 -20.55
C ASN A 178 4.87 -9.87 -19.57
N GLU A 179 5.81 -9.96 -18.64
CA GLU A 179 6.13 -8.92 -17.68
C GLU A 179 7.33 -8.11 -18.13
N LYS A 180 7.29 -6.82 -17.80
CA LYS A 180 8.34 -5.87 -18.14
C LYS A 180 9.10 -5.52 -16.86
N VAL A 181 10.37 -5.17 -16.98
CA VAL A 181 11.21 -4.87 -15.83
C VAL A 181 12.14 -3.70 -16.12
N VAL A 182 12.22 -2.78 -15.17
CA VAL A 182 13.25 -1.73 -15.08
C VAL A 182 14.15 -2.01 -13.90
N THR A 183 15.41 -1.56 -13.96
CA THR A 183 16.38 -1.79 -12.88
C THR A 183 16.91 -0.51 -12.27
N GLY A 184 17.34 -0.59 -11.01
CA GLY A 184 17.98 0.48 -10.27
C GLY A 184 17.45 0.65 -8.84
N ASP A 185 18.06 1.56 -8.09
CA ASP A 185 17.69 1.82 -6.70
C ASP A 185 16.51 2.80 -6.61
N GLN A 186 15.44 2.42 -5.91
CA GLN A 186 14.29 3.30 -5.68
C GLN A 186 14.62 4.50 -4.79
N ALA A 187 15.74 4.46 -4.04
CA ALA A 187 16.22 5.60 -3.27
C ALA A 187 16.84 6.68 -4.17
N ASP A 188 17.16 6.39 -5.44
CA ASP A 188 17.81 7.30 -6.38
C ASP A 188 16.79 8.02 -7.28
N ILE A 189 16.58 9.33 -7.05
CA ILE A 189 15.62 10.15 -7.81
C ILE A 189 15.88 10.12 -9.34
N PRO A 190 17.12 10.27 -9.84
CA PRO A 190 17.41 10.09 -11.27
C PRO A 190 16.97 8.73 -11.83
N THR A 191 17.14 7.66 -11.08
CA THR A 191 16.65 6.32 -11.44
C THR A 191 15.14 6.27 -11.51
N LEU A 192 14.42 6.83 -10.53
CA LEU A 192 12.96 6.91 -10.57
C LEU A 192 12.46 7.70 -11.78
N GLN A 193 13.08 8.84 -12.10
CA GLN A 193 12.77 9.63 -13.30
C GLN A 193 13.04 8.85 -14.59
N ARG A 194 14.12 8.05 -14.62
CA ARG A 194 14.40 7.14 -15.73
C ARG A 194 13.29 6.09 -15.87
N TRP A 195 12.82 5.49 -14.78
CA TRP A 195 11.69 4.55 -14.82
C TRP A 195 10.43 5.20 -15.36
N VAL A 196 10.09 6.43 -14.95
CA VAL A 196 8.93 7.15 -15.51
C VAL A 196 9.04 7.27 -17.03
N ASN A 197 10.22 7.62 -17.55
CA ASN A 197 10.44 7.77 -18.98
C ASN A 197 10.41 6.44 -19.74
N GLU A 198 11.05 5.39 -19.22
CA GLU A 198 11.15 4.07 -19.86
C GLU A 198 9.80 3.34 -19.87
N THR A 199 9.06 3.45 -18.77
CA THR A 199 7.74 2.84 -18.65
C THR A 199 6.67 3.67 -19.35
N GLY A 200 6.87 4.98 -19.50
CA GLY A 200 5.89 5.95 -19.97
C GLY A 200 4.89 6.40 -18.89
N GLY A 201 5.12 6.05 -17.62
CA GLY A 201 4.27 6.44 -16.49
C GLY A 201 2.80 6.06 -16.69
N ASN A 202 1.89 6.91 -16.20
CA ASN A 202 0.44 6.76 -16.30
C ASN A 202 -0.08 5.38 -15.80
N PHE A 203 0.47 4.91 -14.68
CA PHE A 203 0.05 3.70 -14.01
C PHE A 203 -1.34 3.86 -13.41
N ASP A 204 -2.16 2.81 -13.55
CA ASP A 204 -3.39 2.62 -12.79
C ASP A 204 -3.09 2.40 -11.31
N VAL A 205 -2.02 1.64 -11.05
CA VAL A 205 -1.64 1.11 -9.76
C VAL A 205 -0.12 1.12 -9.63
N ILE A 206 0.37 1.56 -8.49
CA ILE A 206 1.75 1.38 -8.07
C ILE A 206 1.74 0.68 -6.71
N VAL A 207 2.49 -0.40 -6.57
CA VAL A 207 2.76 -1.11 -5.32
C VAL A 207 4.25 -0.95 -4.99
N ASP A 208 4.56 -0.44 -3.82
CA ASP A 208 5.93 -0.23 -3.34
C ASP A 208 6.26 -1.24 -2.24
N ASP A 209 6.79 -2.40 -2.64
CA ASP A 209 7.18 -3.56 -1.80
C ASP A 209 8.70 -3.76 -1.87
N GLY A 210 9.43 -2.64 -1.92
CA GLY A 210 10.86 -2.65 -2.24
C GLY A 210 11.76 -2.54 -1.02
N GLY A 211 12.41 -1.39 -0.84
CA GLY A 211 13.54 -1.25 0.09
C GLY A 211 13.19 -1.29 1.59
N HIS A 212 11.91 -1.17 1.96
CA HIS A 212 11.41 -1.18 3.34
C HIS A 212 12.14 -0.21 4.31
N SER A 213 12.63 0.90 3.77
CA SER A 213 13.38 1.95 4.49
C SER A 213 12.70 3.29 4.31
N ASN A 214 13.05 4.31 5.10
CA ASN A 214 12.47 5.65 4.94
C ASN A 214 12.76 6.26 3.55
N MET A 215 13.77 5.76 2.84
CA MET A 215 14.06 6.14 1.46
C MET A 215 12.95 5.78 0.45
N MET A 216 11.99 4.92 0.81
CA MET A 216 10.74 4.73 0.03
C MET A 216 9.94 6.04 -0.14
N TYR A 217 10.21 7.06 0.68
CA TYR A 217 9.73 8.42 0.44
C TYR A 217 10.06 8.92 -0.97
N ASN A 218 11.24 8.60 -1.52
CA ASN A 218 11.64 9.07 -2.84
C ASN A 218 10.80 8.44 -3.95
N SER A 219 10.52 7.14 -3.87
CA SER A 219 9.64 6.44 -4.81
C SER A 219 8.22 6.96 -4.69
N PHE A 220 7.68 7.08 -3.47
CA PHE A 220 6.37 7.66 -3.24
C PHE A 220 6.26 9.05 -3.87
N TYR A 221 7.13 10.00 -3.49
CA TYR A 221 7.07 11.36 -4.00
C TYR A 221 7.22 11.44 -5.52
N THR A 222 8.20 10.74 -6.09
CA THR A 222 8.46 10.85 -7.53
C THR A 222 7.36 10.19 -8.35
N LEU A 223 7.00 8.96 -8.00
CA LEU A 223 6.09 8.16 -8.80
C LEU A 223 4.64 8.54 -8.58
N PHE A 224 4.23 8.95 -7.38
CA PHE A 224 2.87 9.45 -7.13
C PHE A 224 2.56 10.67 -8.01
N TYR A 225 3.50 11.61 -8.14
CA TYR A 225 3.25 12.83 -8.93
C TYR A 225 3.54 12.68 -10.43
N GLN A 226 4.47 11.82 -10.83
CA GLN A 226 4.94 11.77 -12.23
C GLN A 226 4.52 10.51 -12.98
N ALA A 227 4.16 9.44 -12.27
CA ALA A 227 3.91 8.14 -12.87
C ALA A 227 2.51 7.60 -12.55
N LEU A 228 1.91 7.94 -11.42
CA LEU A 228 0.53 7.58 -11.10
C LEU A 228 -0.43 8.51 -11.83
N ARG A 229 -1.42 7.96 -12.50
CA ARG A 229 -2.45 8.78 -13.15
C ARG A 229 -3.40 9.42 -12.11
N PRO A 230 -4.16 10.45 -12.49
CA PRO A 230 -5.22 10.98 -11.65
C PRO A 230 -6.23 9.91 -11.23
N GLY A 231 -6.41 9.76 -9.92
CA GLY A 231 -7.28 8.75 -9.33
C GLY A 231 -6.76 7.32 -9.47
N GLY A 232 -5.46 7.10 -9.71
CA GLY A 232 -4.82 5.79 -9.54
C GLY A 232 -4.60 5.44 -8.06
N LEU A 233 -4.21 4.20 -7.78
CA LEU A 233 -3.88 3.73 -6.43
C LEU A 233 -2.37 3.61 -6.23
N TYR A 234 -1.85 4.17 -5.14
CA TYR A 234 -0.48 3.92 -4.67
C TYR A 234 -0.57 3.14 -3.37
N VAL A 235 0.08 1.98 -3.30
CA VAL A 235 0.14 1.14 -2.10
C VAL A 235 1.60 1.04 -1.66
N ILE A 236 1.84 1.18 -0.36
CA ILE A 236 3.16 1.04 0.26
C ILE A 236 3.09 -0.16 1.18
N GLU A 237 3.95 -1.16 0.98
CA GLU A 237 4.01 -2.35 1.81
C GLU A 237 5.09 -2.25 2.88
N ASP A 238 4.86 -2.97 3.98
CA ASP A 238 5.83 -3.21 5.04
C ASP A 238 6.51 -1.93 5.59
N MET A 239 5.71 -0.92 5.94
CA MET A 239 6.22 0.32 6.56
C MET A 239 6.78 0.08 7.97
N GLN A 240 6.28 -0.95 8.68
CA GLN A 240 6.75 -1.36 10.00
C GLN A 240 8.21 -1.83 10.02
N ALA A 241 8.72 -2.36 8.89
CA ALA A 241 10.08 -2.87 8.77
C ALA A 241 11.15 -1.79 8.97
N SER A 242 10.81 -0.52 8.71
CA SER A 242 11.65 0.66 8.99
C SER A 242 12.05 0.79 10.47
N ARG A 243 11.34 0.12 11.39
CA ARG A 243 11.64 0.08 12.83
C ARG A 243 12.60 -1.04 13.23
N THR A 244 12.99 -1.91 12.30
CA THR A 244 13.90 -3.04 12.58
C THR A 244 15.35 -2.67 12.23
N GLY A 245 16.31 -3.12 13.04
CA GLY A 245 17.71 -2.67 12.97
C GLY A 245 18.43 -2.83 11.62
N LYS A 246 17.90 -3.62 10.67
CA LYS A 246 18.43 -3.75 9.30
C LYS A 246 18.00 -2.59 8.39
N TYR A 247 16.84 -1.97 8.65
CA TYR A 247 16.21 -0.97 7.79
C TYR A 247 15.99 0.40 8.48
N VAL A 248 16.44 0.54 9.73
CA VAL A 248 16.42 1.81 10.48
C VAL A 248 17.35 2.85 9.85
N ASP A 249 16.75 3.90 9.30
CA ASP A 249 17.42 5.10 8.77
C ASP A 249 16.78 6.42 9.27
N GLY A 250 15.84 6.34 10.22
CA GLY A 250 15.17 7.50 10.84
C GLY A 250 15.96 8.18 11.98
N ASP A 251 15.46 9.33 12.45
CA ASP A 251 16.12 10.25 13.40
C ASP A 251 16.39 9.69 14.82
N LYS A 252 15.95 8.46 15.11
CA LYS A 252 15.99 7.78 16.42
C LYS A 252 15.15 8.42 17.51
N GLU A 253 14.52 9.57 17.26
CA GLU A 253 13.65 10.26 18.22
C GLU A 253 12.20 9.80 18.10
N HIS A 254 11.78 9.33 16.92
CA HIS A 254 10.42 8.89 16.61
C HIS A 254 10.30 7.40 16.25
N GLN A 255 11.21 6.56 16.77
CA GLN A 255 11.22 5.09 16.56
C GLN A 255 10.21 4.34 17.43
#